data_AF-A0A957PNS0-F1
#
_entry.id   AF-A0A957PNS0-F1
#
_cell.length_a   1.000
_cell.length_b   1.000
_cell.length_c   1.000
_cell.angle_alpha   90.00
_cell.angle_beta   90.00
_cell.angle_gamma   90.00
#
_symmetry.space_group_name_H-M   'P 1'
#
loop_
_entity.id
_entity.type
_entity.pdbx_description
1 polymer ?
#
loop_
_entity_poly.entity_id
_entity_poly.type
_entity_poly.pdbx_seq_one_letter_code
_entity_poly.pdbx_strand_id
1 'polypeptide(L)'
;NQPYIFALAYDDDKQILYAGGSFFTNYNTPAEICDIAQWDGQRWHALDKGAGLSVQALTLDKNGNLYAGGMSDSDDGNSICKWDGTQWVKMGGGVWADKWSPEVKALIVDANGALYAGGNFRKIGDVAAKGIAQWDGAAWKELGLNVEGTFAALLLDGSGNLVVGGAFSQDQGTYASGIATWNGSYWNEMDDFTGFAGSLAFDDTKQLLYACGAFSFAGGTP
;
A
#
# COMPACT_ATOMS: atom_id res chain seq x y z
N ASN A 1 15.43 -12.30 -13.84
CA ASN A 1 14.01 -12.19 -13.43
C ASN A 1 13.18 -11.67 -14.57
N GLN A 2 11.95 -12.15 -14.71
CA GLN A 2 10.96 -11.61 -15.65
C GLN A 2 10.37 -10.31 -15.08
N PRO A 3 9.98 -9.34 -15.91
CA PRO A 3 9.30 -8.14 -15.44
C PRO A 3 7.86 -8.47 -15.02
N TYR A 4 7.43 -7.90 -13.90
CA TYR A 4 6.07 -8.03 -13.38
C TYR A 4 5.51 -6.65 -13.06
N ILE A 5 4.22 -6.46 -13.31
CA ILE A 5 3.44 -5.31 -12.84
C ILE A 5 2.71 -5.75 -11.58
N PHE A 6 2.85 -4.98 -10.51
CA PHE A 6 2.19 -5.25 -9.23
C PHE A 6 1.16 -4.19 -8.87
N ALA A 7 1.33 -2.96 -9.34
CA ALA A 7 0.47 -1.84 -9.00
C ALA A 7 0.08 -1.00 -10.22
N LEU A 8 -1.13 -0.46 -10.17
CA LEU A 8 -1.63 0.54 -11.11
C LEU A 8 -2.24 1.71 -10.32
N ALA A 9 -2.09 2.93 -10.83
CA ALA A 9 -2.80 4.11 -10.31
C ALA A 9 -3.21 5.00 -11.48
N TYR A 10 -4.42 5.56 -11.43
CA TYR A 10 -4.93 6.43 -12.48
C TYR A 10 -5.12 7.85 -11.95
N ASP A 11 -4.54 8.83 -12.63
CA ASP A 11 -4.72 10.25 -12.38
C ASP A 11 -5.79 10.78 -13.33
N ASP A 12 -6.99 11.00 -12.80
CA ASP A 12 -8.14 11.48 -13.56
C ASP A 12 -7.91 12.89 -14.12
N ASP A 13 -7.24 13.77 -13.38
CA ASP A 13 -7.01 15.16 -13.82
C ASP A 13 -6.03 15.21 -14.99
N LYS A 14 -4.98 14.39 -14.95
CA LYS A 14 -3.97 14.30 -16.01
C LYS A 14 -4.32 13.30 -17.10
N GLN A 15 -5.31 12.44 -16.88
CA GLN A 15 -5.66 11.31 -17.74
C GLN A 15 -4.48 10.33 -17.95
N ILE A 16 -3.69 10.11 -16.89
CA ILE A 16 -2.48 9.25 -16.94
C ILE A 16 -2.71 7.97 -16.15
N LEU A 17 -2.39 6.83 -16.76
CA LEU A 17 -2.30 5.54 -16.05
C LEU A 17 -0.84 5.23 -15.71
N TYR A 18 -0.54 5.14 -14.42
CA TYR A 18 0.75 4.70 -13.90
C TYR A 18 0.74 3.18 -13.68
N ALA A 19 1.88 2.54 -13.95
CA ALA A 19 2.13 1.14 -13.69
C ALA A 19 3.45 0.97 -12.95
N GLY A 20 3.42 0.31 -11.80
CA GLY A 20 4.57 0.03 -10.96
C GLY A 20 4.85 -1.47 -10.87
N GLY A 21 6.13 -1.83 -10.81
CA GLY A 21 6.53 -3.22 -10.69
C GLY A 21 8.03 -3.42 -10.62
N SER A 22 8.48 -4.65 -10.88
CA SER A 22 9.92 -4.97 -10.98
C SER A 22 10.36 -4.92 -12.43
N PHE A 23 10.62 -3.72 -12.97
CA PHE A 23 10.99 -3.54 -14.37
C PHE A 23 12.50 -3.33 -14.53
N PHE A 24 13.11 -4.22 -15.32
CA PHE A 24 14.49 -4.08 -15.76
C PHE A 24 14.48 -3.98 -17.29
N THR A 25 14.51 -2.73 -17.78
CA THR A 25 14.86 -2.31 -19.15
C THR A 25 13.84 -2.52 -20.28
N ASN A 26 13.68 -1.47 -21.07
CA ASN A 26 13.10 -1.41 -22.40
C ASN A 26 14.09 -1.95 -23.45
N TYR A 27 13.63 -2.85 -24.32
CA TYR A 27 14.47 -3.66 -25.23
C TYR A 27 15.30 -2.90 -26.29
N ASN A 28 15.16 -1.58 -26.46
CA ASN A 28 15.68 -0.86 -27.65
C ASN A 28 16.56 0.39 -27.38
N THR A 29 16.93 0.69 -26.13
CA THR A 29 17.90 1.74 -25.77
C THR A 29 18.73 1.28 -24.57
N PRO A 30 19.89 1.89 -24.24
CA PRO A 30 20.68 1.44 -23.10
C PRO A 30 19.88 1.63 -21.80
N ALA A 31 19.22 0.56 -21.38
CA ALA A 31 18.85 0.17 -20.03
C ALA A 31 18.74 1.30 -18.98
N GLU A 32 17.79 2.21 -19.15
CA GLU A 32 17.29 2.94 -17.98
C GLU A 32 16.39 1.98 -17.22
N ILE A 33 16.86 1.52 -16.06
CA ILE A 33 16.03 0.78 -15.10
C ILE A 33 14.97 1.77 -14.63
N CYS A 34 13.70 1.41 -14.78
CA CYS A 34 12.61 2.23 -14.31
C CYS A 34 11.50 1.29 -13.87
N ASP A 35 11.23 1.26 -12.57
CA ASP A 35 10.21 0.46 -11.89
C ASP A 35 8.79 1.04 -12.04
N ILE A 36 8.64 2.21 -12.67
CA ILE A 36 7.37 2.91 -12.86
C ILE A 36 7.24 3.46 -14.28
N ALA A 37 6.20 3.03 -15.00
CA ALA A 37 5.84 3.56 -16.31
C ALA A 37 4.53 4.35 -16.26
N GLN A 38 4.32 5.26 -17.21
CA GLN A 38 3.10 6.02 -17.40
C GLN A 38 2.57 5.86 -18.83
N TRP A 39 1.25 5.73 -18.96
CA TRP A 39 0.51 5.74 -20.22
C TRP A 39 -0.24 7.06 -20.35
N ASP A 40 0.08 7.80 -21.41
CA ASP A 40 -0.45 9.15 -21.69
C ASP A 40 -1.69 9.14 -22.62
N GLY A 41 -2.29 7.97 -22.85
CA GLY A 41 -3.36 7.79 -23.82
C GLY A 41 -2.88 7.34 -25.21
N GLN A 42 -1.57 7.44 -25.51
CA GLN A 42 -1.01 7.06 -26.81
C GLN A 42 0.10 6.01 -26.70
N ARG A 43 0.97 6.13 -25.70
CA ARG A 43 2.13 5.24 -25.53
C ARG A 43 2.60 5.17 -24.08
N TRP A 44 3.31 4.08 -23.76
CA TRP A 44 3.96 3.89 -22.47
C TRP A 44 5.34 4.56 -22.45
N HIS A 45 5.66 5.21 -21.33
CA HIS A 45 6.93 5.87 -21.05
C HIS A 45 7.41 5.59 -19.65
N ALA A 46 8.73 5.48 -19.46
CA ALA A 46 9.31 5.50 -18.14
C ALA A 46 9.00 6.83 -17.43
N LEU A 47 8.69 6.77 -16.13
CA LEU A 47 8.58 7.97 -15.28
C LEU A 47 9.93 8.20 -14.59
N ASP A 48 10.77 9.01 -15.24
CA ASP A 48 12.17 9.24 -14.83
C ASP A 48 12.93 7.90 -14.70
N LYS A 49 13.89 7.80 -13.77
CA LYS A 49 14.62 6.56 -13.45
C LYS A 49 13.86 5.61 -12.52
N GLY A 50 12.59 5.90 -12.24
CA GLY A 50 11.82 5.16 -11.26
C GLY A 50 12.15 5.50 -9.81
N ALA A 51 11.45 4.87 -8.88
CA ALA A 51 11.55 5.10 -7.44
C ALA A 51 12.72 4.34 -6.78
N GLY A 52 13.35 3.39 -7.48
CA GLY A 52 14.41 2.54 -6.96
C GLY A 52 13.89 1.40 -6.06
N LEU A 53 12.69 0.91 -6.35
CA LEU A 53 11.95 -0.09 -5.59
C LEU A 53 11.50 -1.24 -6.51
N SER A 54 11.34 -2.42 -5.95
CA SER A 54 10.33 -3.36 -6.47
C SER A 54 8.95 -2.85 -6.05
N VAL A 55 8.35 -2.00 -6.89
CA VAL A 55 7.10 -1.28 -6.56
C VAL A 55 5.94 -2.27 -6.44
N GLN A 56 5.34 -2.32 -5.26
CA GLN A 56 4.18 -3.16 -4.92
C GLN A 56 2.89 -2.35 -4.77
N ALA A 57 2.99 -1.04 -4.52
CA ALA A 57 1.86 -0.15 -4.32
C ALA A 57 2.07 1.19 -5.02
N LEU A 58 1.00 1.70 -5.63
CA LEU A 58 0.91 3.06 -6.15
C LEU A 58 -0.38 3.69 -5.64
N THR A 59 -0.32 4.96 -5.24
CA THR A 59 -1.50 5.75 -4.90
C THR A 59 -1.28 7.22 -5.23
N LEU A 60 -2.36 7.97 -5.41
CA LEU A 60 -2.34 9.40 -5.71
C LEU A 60 -3.02 10.16 -4.57
N ASP A 61 -2.51 11.35 -4.25
CA ASP A 61 -3.30 12.32 -3.48
C ASP A 61 -4.20 13.15 -4.39
N LYS A 62 -5.09 13.93 -3.79
CA LYS A 62 -6.01 14.85 -4.51
C LYS A 62 -5.33 15.94 -5.34
N ASN A 63 -4.02 16.15 -5.18
CA ASN A 63 -3.25 17.11 -5.95
C ASN A 63 -2.49 16.41 -7.10
N GLY A 64 -2.71 15.11 -7.31
CA GLY A 64 -2.02 14.32 -8.32
C GLY A 64 -0.56 14.03 -7.97
N ASN A 65 -0.17 14.09 -6.69
CA ASN A 65 1.13 13.58 -6.27
C ASN A 65 1.09 12.06 -6.21
N LEU A 66 2.01 11.40 -6.91
CA LEU A 66 2.12 9.94 -6.95
C LEU A 66 3.01 9.45 -5.81
N TYR A 67 2.54 8.45 -5.08
CA TYR A 67 3.27 7.76 -4.04
C TYR A 67 3.53 6.32 -4.48
N ALA A 68 4.76 5.86 -4.31
CA ALA A 68 5.18 4.50 -4.59
C ALA A 68 5.66 3.82 -3.32
N GLY A 69 5.21 2.58 -3.11
CA GLY A 69 5.60 1.73 -2.00
C GLY A 69 6.10 0.39 -2.50
N GLY A 70 7.11 -0.17 -1.87
CA GLY A 70 7.67 -1.45 -2.31
C GLY A 70 8.81 -1.97 -1.44
N MET A 71 9.49 -3.00 -1.96
CA MET A 71 10.75 -3.47 -1.41
C MET A 71 11.88 -2.56 -1.91
N SER A 72 12.76 -2.13 -1.01
CA SER A 72 13.94 -1.34 -1.39
C SER A 72 14.90 -2.18 -2.22
N ASP A 73 15.33 -1.67 -3.38
CA ASP A 73 16.43 -2.27 -4.15
C ASP A 73 17.80 -1.74 -3.69
N SER A 74 17.82 -0.79 -2.74
CA SER A 74 19.02 -0.20 -2.14
C SER A 74 19.20 -0.56 -0.66
N ASP A 75 20.45 -0.53 -0.20
CA ASP A 75 20.83 -0.78 1.19
C ASP A 75 20.37 0.31 2.19
N ASP A 76 19.75 1.38 1.71
CA ASP A 76 19.26 2.48 2.55
C ASP A 76 17.88 2.19 3.20
N GLY A 77 17.26 1.07 2.85
CA GLY A 77 16.01 0.61 3.43
C GLY A 77 14.78 1.45 3.07
N ASN A 78 14.88 2.37 2.10
CA ASN A 78 13.74 3.22 1.74
C ASN A 78 12.67 2.43 0.97
N SER A 79 11.45 2.39 1.49
CA SER A 79 10.36 1.63 0.90
C SER A 79 9.18 2.46 0.44
N ILE A 80 9.26 3.80 0.57
CA ILE A 80 8.21 4.72 0.14
C ILE A 80 8.86 5.96 -0.49
N CYS A 81 8.40 6.32 -1.69
CA CYS A 81 8.81 7.52 -2.41
C CYS A 81 7.57 8.32 -2.85
N LYS A 82 7.70 9.65 -2.94
CA LYS A 82 6.72 10.56 -3.50
C LYS A 82 7.30 11.23 -4.75
N TRP A 83 6.57 11.24 -5.85
CA TRP A 83 6.90 12.04 -7.03
C TRP A 83 6.43 13.48 -6.82
N ASP A 84 7.37 14.44 -6.88
CA ASP A 84 7.07 15.87 -6.69
C ASP A 84 6.77 16.62 -8.00
N GLY A 85 6.74 15.90 -9.13
CA GLY A 85 6.63 16.47 -10.48
C GLY A 85 7.97 16.57 -11.22
N THR A 86 9.09 16.47 -10.50
CA THR A 86 10.44 16.60 -11.06
C THR A 86 11.39 15.46 -10.67
N GLN A 87 11.24 14.92 -9.45
CA GLN A 87 12.06 13.84 -8.92
C GLN A 87 11.28 13.01 -7.90
N TRP A 88 11.81 11.81 -7.62
CA TRP A 88 11.36 10.97 -6.52
C TRP A 88 12.00 11.41 -5.19
N VAL A 89 11.16 11.69 -4.19
CA VAL A 89 11.56 12.09 -2.84
C VAL A 89 11.23 10.97 -1.85
N LYS A 90 12.21 10.54 -1.07
CA LYS A 90 12.07 9.47 -0.07
C LYS A 90 11.22 9.93 1.12
N MET A 91 10.26 9.10 1.55
CA MET A 91 9.23 9.46 2.54
C MET A 91 9.55 8.96 3.96
N GLY A 92 10.76 9.29 4.44
CA GLY A 92 11.17 9.09 5.83
C GLY A 92 11.69 7.70 6.17
N GLY A 93 12.97 7.65 6.60
CA GLY A 93 13.63 6.63 7.42
C GLY A 93 13.59 5.14 7.03
N GLY A 94 12.89 4.78 5.95
CA GLY A 94 12.78 3.39 5.48
C GLY A 94 11.88 2.50 6.33
N VAL A 95 11.81 1.21 5.99
CA VAL A 95 11.11 0.21 6.81
C VAL A 95 12.05 -0.90 7.27
N TRP A 96 11.75 -1.51 8.41
CA TRP A 96 12.54 -2.60 8.99
C TRP A 96 11.65 -3.73 9.49
N ALA A 97 12.11 -4.98 9.36
CA ALA A 97 11.46 -6.20 9.82
C ALA A 97 12.48 -7.21 10.36
N ASP A 98 12.03 -8.15 11.18
CA ASP A 98 12.87 -9.10 11.93
C ASP A 98 13.17 -10.40 11.17
N LYS A 99 12.23 -10.92 10.38
CA LYS A 99 12.34 -12.25 9.73
C LYS A 99 12.26 -12.23 8.21
N TRP A 100 11.65 -11.21 7.63
CA TRP A 100 11.36 -11.12 6.20
C TRP A 100 11.92 -9.81 5.64
N SER A 101 12.13 -9.74 4.32
CA SER A 101 12.49 -8.48 3.68
C SER A 101 11.43 -7.43 3.96
N PRO A 102 11.80 -6.28 4.54
CA PRO A 102 10.83 -5.24 4.86
C PRO A 102 10.30 -4.62 3.57
N GLU A 103 8.97 -4.49 3.49
CA GLU A 103 8.31 -4.01 2.27
C GLU A 103 6.97 -3.34 2.58
N VAL A 104 6.63 -2.34 1.77
CA VAL A 104 5.33 -1.68 1.78
C VAL A 104 4.51 -2.20 0.60
N LYS A 105 3.38 -2.84 0.88
CA LYS A 105 2.53 -3.52 -0.12
C LYS A 105 1.24 -2.80 -0.44
N ALA A 106 0.83 -1.87 0.41
CA ALA A 106 -0.34 -1.06 0.17
C ALA A 106 -0.06 0.37 0.62
N LEU A 107 -0.58 1.30 -0.17
CA LEU A 107 -0.59 2.71 0.11
C LEU A 107 -1.98 3.24 -0.22
N ILE A 108 -2.51 4.12 0.64
CA ILE A 108 -3.71 4.89 0.33
C ILE A 108 -3.63 6.27 0.98
N VAL A 109 -4.13 7.29 0.30
CA VAL A 109 -4.20 8.67 0.81
C VAL A 109 -5.66 9.03 1.09
N ASP A 110 -5.94 9.61 2.26
CA ASP A 110 -7.28 10.13 2.57
C ASP A 110 -7.54 11.52 1.99
N ALA A 111 -8.79 11.99 2.11
CA ALA A 111 -9.19 13.32 1.63
C ALA A 111 -8.44 14.48 2.32
N ASN A 112 -7.90 14.24 3.51
CA ASN A 112 -7.11 15.20 4.27
C ASN A 112 -5.63 15.21 3.86
N GLY A 113 -5.19 14.23 3.07
CA GLY A 113 -3.80 14.07 2.63
C GLY A 113 -2.95 13.19 3.54
N ALA A 114 -3.55 12.49 4.51
CA ALA A 114 -2.83 11.51 5.30
C ALA A 114 -2.55 10.26 4.46
N LEU A 115 -1.29 9.82 4.44
CA LEU A 115 -0.88 8.61 3.72
C LEU A 115 -0.83 7.44 4.69
N TYR A 116 -1.52 6.37 4.39
CA TYR A 116 -1.48 5.12 5.12
C TYR A 116 -0.58 4.14 4.39
N ALA A 117 0.33 3.50 5.13
CA ALA A 117 1.21 2.47 4.63
C ALA A 117 0.90 1.14 5.30
N GLY A 118 0.72 0.10 4.50
CA GLY A 118 0.45 -1.26 4.92
C GLY A 118 1.47 -2.23 4.32
N GLY A 119 1.95 -3.21 5.08
CA GLY A 119 2.91 -4.17 4.56
C GLY A 119 3.62 -4.99 5.64
N ASN A 120 4.81 -5.47 5.29
CA ASN A 120 5.62 -6.29 6.18
C ASN A 120 6.72 -5.45 6.80
N PHE A 121 6.42 -4.84 7.95
CA PHE A 121 7.39 -4.09 8.73
C PHE A 121 7.03 -4.09 10.21
N ARG A 122 8.06 -3.96 11.05
CA ARG A 122 7.98 -3.76 12.50
C ARG A 122 8.35 -2.32 12.87
N LYS A 123 8.97 -1.58 11.95
CA LYS A 123 9.25 -0.14 12.08
C LYS A 123 9.13 0.56 10.73
N ILE A 124 8.74 1.82 10.77
CA ILE A 124 8.75 2.76 9.66
C ILE A 124 9.33 4.09 10.12
N GLY A 125 10.45 4.49 9.51
CA GLY A 125 11.39 5.42 10.11
C GLY A 125 11.72 5.05 11.56
N ASP A 126 11.60 6.01 12.47
CA ASP A 126 11.88 5.81 13.89
C ASP A 126 10.68 5.26 14.70
N VAL A 127 9.54 5.01 14.04
CA VAL A 127 8.30 4.60 14.69
C VAL A 127 8.18 3.09 14.70
N ALA A 128 7.96 2.52 15.89
CA ALA A 128 7.55 1.13 16.02
C ALA A 128 6.10 1.00 15.55
N ALA A 129 5.90 0.32 14.42
CA ALA A 129 4.59 0.12 13.83
C ALA A 129 4.56 -1.26 13.17
N LYS A 130 3.55 -2.07 13.47
CA LYS A 130 3.48 -3.47 13.03
C LYS A 130 2.54 -3.60 11.84
N GLY A 131 3.13 -3.41 10.67
CA GLY A 131 2.48 -3.63 9.37
C GLY A 131 1.49 -2.56 8.95
N ILE A 132 1.22 -1.55 9.79
CA ILE A 132 0.39 -0.40 9.43
C ILE A 132 0.84 0.89 10.13
N ALA A 133 0.93 1.99 9.38
CA ALA A 133 1.27 3.30 9.90
C ALA A 133 0.62 4.42 9.07
N GLN A 134 0.54 5.61 9.66
CA GLN A 134 0.02 6.83 9.02
C GLN A 134 1.11 7.89 8.95
N TRP A 135 1.28 8.55 7.81
CA TRP A 135 2.06 9.77 7.65
C TRP A 135 1.13 10.97 7.70
N ASP A 136 1.38 11.90 8.61
CA ASP A 136 0.55 13.09 8.83
C ASP A 136 1.01 14.34 8.05
N GLY A 137 1.99 14.18 7.16
CA GLY A 137 2.64 15.27 6.45
C GLY A 137 4.01 15.65 7.01
N ALA A 138 4.32 15.27 8.26
CA ALA A 138 5.58 15.56 8.91
C ALA A 138 6.26 14.34 9.54
N ALA A 139 5.48 13.40 10.09
CA ALA A 139 5.99 12.21 10.75
C ALA A 139 5.08 10.99 10.55
N TRP A 140 5.69 9.81 10.66
CA TRP A 140 4.95 8.55 10.79
C TRP A 140 4.31 8.46 12.18
N LYS A 141 3.18 7.77 12.27
CA LYS A 141 2.45 7.43 13.49
C LYS A 141 2.00 5.98 13.43
N GLU A 142 2.14 5.29 14.56
CA GLU A 142 1.55 3.97 14.77
C GLU A 142 0.03 4.12 14.92
N LEU A 143 -0.74 3.18 14.36
CA LEU A 143 -2.20 3.14 14.53
C LEU A 143 -2.68 2.14 15.59
N GLY A 144 -1.80 1.33 16.17
CA GLY A 144 -2.12 0.39 17.25
C GLY A 144 -2.80 -0.91 16.82
N LEU A 145 -2.83 -1.20 15.51
CA LEU A 145 -3.26 -2.49 14.97
C LEU A 145 -2.04 -3.34 14.61
N ASN A 146 -2.03 -4.58 15.07
CA ASN A 146 -0.99 -5.55 14.73
C ASN A 146 -1.40 -6.35 13.50
N VAL A 147 -0.97 -5.88 12.32
CA VAL A 147 -1.12 -6.65 11.10
C VAL A 147 0.08 -7.57 10.98
N GLU A 148 -0.13 -8.88 11.14
CA GLU A 148 0.95 -9.87 11.01
C GLU A 148 1.05 -10.39 9.58
N GLY A 149 2.29 -10.67 9.18
CA GLY A 149 2.58 -11.25 7.89
C GLY A 149 2.70 -10.22 6.77
N THR A 150 2.61 -10.73 5.55
CA THR A 150 3.09 -10.06 4.33
C THR A 150 2.04 -9.24 3.60
N PHE A 151 0.83 -9.06 4.14
CA PHE A 151 -0.30 -8.53 3.38
C PHE A 151 -1.22 -7.67 4.24
N ALA A 152 -1.21 -6.37 3.99
CA ALA A 152 -2.24 -5.45 4.42
C ALA A 152 -2.92 -4.91 3.15
N ALA A 153 -4.16 -5.31 2.87
CA ALA A 153 -4.99 -4.64 1.88
C ALA A 153 -5.57 -3.38 2.53
N LEU A 154 -5.48 -2.24 1.86
CA LEU A 154 -6.00 -0.97 2.37
C LEU A 154 -7.02 -0.41 1.37
N LEU A 155 -8.16 0.05 1.88
CA LEU A 155 -9.08 0.93 1.15
C LEU A 155 -9.69 1.96 2.10
N LEU A 156 -10.33 3.00 1.54
CA LEU A 156 -11.17 3.93 2.29
C LEU A 156 -12.63 3.62 1.94
N ASP A 157 -13.50 3.55 2.94
CA ASP A 157 -14.95 3.47 2.72
C ASP A 157 -15.54 4.84 2.32
N GLY A 158 -16.82 4.86 1.97
CA GLY A 158 -17.51 6.09 1.56
C GLY A 158 -17.63 7.18 2.65
N SER A 159 -17.31 6.85 3.91
CA SER A 159 -17.20 7.81 5.02
C SER A 159 -15.77 8.27 5.27
N GLY A 160 -14.79 7.73 4.53
CA GLY A 160 -13.37 8.00 4.71
C GLY A 160 -12.72 7.19 5.83
N ASN A 161 -13.37 6.15 6.35
CA ASN A 161 -12.74 5.25 7.30
C ASN A 161 -11.75 4.34 6.57
N LEU A 162 -10.60 4.08 7.19
CA LEU A 162 -9.63 3.14 6.65
C LEU A 162 -10.08 1.72 6.95
N VAL A 163 -10.29 0.93 5.90
CA VAL A 163 -10.54 -0.50 6.00
C VAL A 163 -9.25 -1.25 5.70
N VAL A 164 -8.87 -2.13 6.62
CA VAL A 164 -7.68 -2.96 6.53
C VAL A 164 -8.10 -4.41 6.41
N GLY A 165 -7.60 -5.10 5.40
CA GLY A 165 -7.70 -6.54 5.25
C GLY A 165 -6.33 -7.17 5.49
N GLY A 166 -6.28 -8.32 6.12
CA GLY A 166 -5.03 -9.04 6.31
C GLY A 166 -5.18 -10.25 7.21
N ALA A 167 -4.10 -10.60 7.88
CA ALA A 167 -4.10 -11.58 8.97
C ALA A 167 -3.72 -10.86 10.26
N PHE A 168 -4.66 -10.66 11.18
CA PHE A 168 -4.38 -10.06 12.49
C PHE A 168 -4.11 -11.17 13.49
N SER A 169 -2.99 -11.13 14.20
CA SER A 169 -2.80 -12.03 15.35
C SER A 169 -3.05 -11.28 16.65
N GLN A 170 -3.88 -11.87 17.50
CA GLN A 170 -3.73 -11.68 18.94
C GLN A 170 -2.70 -12.72 19.40
N ASP A 171 -1.81 -12.33 20.32
CA ASP A 171 -0.75 -13.19 20.85
C ASP A 171 -1.25 -14.63 21.08
N GLN A 172 -0.50 -15.64 20.61
CA GLN A 172 -0.83 -17.10 20.64
C GLN A 172 -1.57 -17.68 19.41
N GLY A 173 -1.53 -17.03 18.25
CA GLY A 173 -1.78 -17.72 16.96
C GLY A 173 -3.24 -18.01 16.63
N THR A 174 -4.18 -17.29 17.27
CA THR A 174 -5.57 -17.23 16.83
C THR A 174 -5.80 -15.91 16.10
N TYR A 175 -6.19 -16.00 14.83
CA TYR A 175 -6.62 -14.85 14.04
C TYR A 175 -8.07 -14.55 14.41
N ALA A 176 -8.32 -13.45 15.12
CA ALA A 176 -9.68 -13.10 15.56
C ALA A 176 -10.53 -12.62 14.37
N SER A 177 -9.98 -11.65 13.62
CA SER A 177 -10.64 -11.00 12.48
C SER A 177 -9.65 -10.83 11.33
N GLY A 178 -10.13 -10.90 10.09
CA GLY A 178 -9.32 -10.62 8.89
C GLY A 178 -9.52 -9.23 8.31
N ILE A 179 -10.46 -8.47 8.88
CA ILE A 179 -10.85 -7.14 8.44
C ILE A 179 -11.08 -6.24 9.67
N ALA A 180 -10.53 -5.02 9.63
CA ALA A 180 -10.72 -4.02 10.67
C ALA A 180 -10.92 -2.64 10.04
N THR A 181 -11.64 -1.77 10.72
CA THR A 181 -11.94 -0.40 10.27
C THR A 181 -11.43 0.63 11.28
N TRP A 182 -10.79 1.69 10.79
CA TRP A 182 -10.28 2.80 11.58
C TRP A 182 -11.01 4.09 11.20
N ASN A 183 -11.66 4.70 12.18
CA ASN A 183 -12.46 5.91 12.00
C ASN A 183 -11.72 7.21 12.34
N GLY A 184 -10.40 7.16 12.54
CA GLY A 184 -9.60 8.29 13.02
C GLY A 184 -9.40 8.35 14.53
N SER A 185 -10.08 7.50 15.31
CA SER A 185 -9.98 7.48 16.79
C SER A 185 -9.81 6.08 17.38
N TYR A 186 -10.51 5.08 16.86
CA TYR A 186 -10.42 3.70 17.33
C TYR A 186 -10.62 2.69 16.20
N TRP A 187 -10.12 1.47 16.42
CA TRP A 187 -10.36 0.32 15.55
C TRP A 187 -11.68 -0.35 15.88
N ASN A 188 -12.38 -0.80 14.86
CA ASN A 188 -13.51 -1.71 14.94
C ASN A 188 -13.21 -2.94 14.09
N GLU A 189 -12.97 -4.07 14.75
CA GLU A 189 -12.71 -5.36 14.08
C GLU A 189 -14.04 -5.98 13.61
N MET A 190 -14.04 -6.56 12.41
CA MET A 190 -15.20 -7.29 11.90
C MET A 190 -15.16 -8.72 12.44
N ASP A 191 -15.74 -8.90 13.63
CA ASP A 191 -15.77 -10.18 14.36
C ASP A 191 -16.56 -11.28 13.62
N ASP A 192 -17.27 -10.93 12.54
CA ASP A 192 -17.98 -11.86 11.67
C ASP A 192 -17.15 -12.31 10.45
N PHE A 193 -15.85 -11.98 10.39
CA PHE A 193 -14.95 -12.44 9.33
C PHE A 193 -13.74 -13.16 9.93
N THR A 194 -13.64 -14.48 9.72
CA THR A 194 -12.50 -15.28 10.20
C THR A 194 -11.63 -15.75 9.05
N GLY A 195 -10.41 -15.22 8.99
CA GLY A 195 -9.35 -15.67 8.09
C GLY A 195 -8.57 -14.50 7.49
N PHE A 196 -8.05 -14.71 6.28
CA PHE A 196 -7.20 -13.76 5.57
C PHE A 196 -7.97 -13.03 4.47
N ALA A 197 -8.09 -11.70 4.58
CA ALA A 197 -8.55 -10.84 3.49
C ALA A 197 -7.35 -10.24 2.75
N GLY A 198 -7.05 -10.76 1.57
CA GLY A 198 -5.88 -10.36 0.77
C GLY A 198 -6.14 -9.21 -0.20
N SER A 199 -7.40 -8.92 -0.53
CA SER A 199 -7.81 -7.74 -1.27
C SER A 199 -9.20 -7.32 -0.87
N LEU A 200 -9.47 -6.03 -1.00
CA LEU A 200 -10.71 -5.38 -0.61
C LEU A 200 -11.20 -4.48 -1.75
N ALA A 201 -12.51 -4.33 -1.88
CA ALA A 201 -13.14 -3.31 -2.71
C ALA A 201 -14.41 -2.79 -2.01
N PHE A 202 -14.73 -1.52 -2.19
CA PHE A 202 -15.91 -0.90 -1.60
C PHE A 202 -16.80 -0.28 -2.70
N ASP A 203 -18.09 -0.58 -2.66
CA ASP A 203 -19.10 0.03 -3.53
C ASP A 203 -19.86 1.11 -2.74
N ASP A 204 -19.48 2.37 -2.96
CA ASP A 204 -20.11 3.53 -2.30
C ASP A 204 -21.60 3.65 -2.59
N THR A 205 -22.06 3.18 -3.76
CA THR A 205 -23.49 3.32 -4.13
C THR A 205 -24.38 2.34 -3.36
N LYS A 206 -23.83 1.17 -3.02
CA LYS A 206 -24.54 0.12 -2.28
C LYS A 206 -24.12 0.03 -0.82
N GLN A 207 -23.07 0.74 -0.42
CA GLN A 207 -22.43 0.62 0.89
C GLN A 207 -22.01 -0.84 1.17
N LEU A 208 -21.38 -1.49 0.19
CA LEU A 208 -20.95 -2.89 0.29
C LEU A 208 -19.42 -3.01 0.27
N LEU A 209 -18.88 -3.70 1.27
CA LEU A 209 -17.50 -4.15 1.31
C LEU A 209 -17.39 -5.55 0.71
N TYR A 210 -16.49 -5.71 -0.25
CA TYR A 210 -16.11 -6.98 -0.85
C TYR A 210 -14.72 -7.34 -0.37
N ALA A 211 -14.54 -8.57 0.09
CA ALA A 211 -13.26 -9.11 0.49
C ALA A 211 -12.97 -10.40 -0.25
N CYS A 212 -11.73 -10.59 -0.69
CA CYS A 212 -11.26 -11.87 -1.21
C CYS A 212 -9.98 -12.30 -0.52
N GLY A 213 -9.77 -13.61 -0.42
CA GLY A 213 -8.64 -14.18 0.28
C GLY A 213 -8.94 -15.58 0.80
N ALA A 214 -8.16 -16.03 1.77
CA ALA A 214 -8.27 -17.36 2.37
C ALA A 214 -8.98 -17.23 3.72
N PHE A 215 -10.30 -17.33 3.73
CA PHE A 215 -11.11 -17.25 4.94
C PHE A 215 -12.04 -18.45 5.10
N SER A 216 -12.34 -18.77 6.35
CA SER A 216 -13.25 -19.87 6.72
C SER A 216 -14.64 -19.39 7.09
N PHE A 217 -14.81 -18.09 7.30
CA PHE A 217 -16.06 -17.48 7.70
C PHE A 217 -16.14 -16.02 7.23
N ALA A 218 -17.28 -15.64 6.66
CA ALA A 218 -17.60 -14.27 6.27
C ALA A 218 -19.11 -14.07 6.44
N GLY A 219 -19.50 -13.49 7.57
CA GLY A 219 -20.87 -13.41 8.06
C GLY A 219 -21.39 -14.75 8.62
N GLY A 220 -22.24 -14.67 9.64
CA GLY A 220 -23.09 -15.80 10.08
C GLY A 220 -24.51 -15.32 10.34
N THR A 221 -25.57 -16.09 10.10
CA THR A 221 -25.78 -17.42 9.45
C THR A 221 -27.17 -17.36 8.77
N PRO A 222 -27.66 -18.37 8.02
CA PRO A 222 -29.09 -18.51 7.76
C PRO A 222 -29.94 -18.47 9.04
#